data_AF-A0A0C1HUJ3-F1
#
_entry.id   AF-A0A0C1HUJ3-F1
#
_cell.length_a   1.000
_cell.length_b   1.000
_cell.length_c   1.000
_cell.angle_alpha   90.00
_cell.angle_beta   90.00
_cell.angle_gamma   90.00
#
_symmetry.space_group_name_H-M   'P 1'
#
loop_
_entity.id
_entity.type
_entity.pdbx_description
1 polymer ?
#
loop_
_entity_poly.entity_id
_entity_poly.type
_entity_poly.pdbx_seq_one_letter_code
_entity_poly.pdbx_strand_id
1 'polypeptide(L)'
;MFQKWSLRDVILLALLAILFGGIFVGSSFLYNILSAVLAPIGLEPFANEILFGLWCMAAPMATMLLRKPGSATIGELLAALAEVLYGSQFGMSTLISGFIQGFGSELGFAATRYKRYDWLSLTYSAIGTTLLSFTYEYFKIGYYAFKPGFVLALLIVRFFSVFFFCAVLVKIIMNLYDKINQAAGK
;
A
#
# COMPACT_ATOMS: atom_id res chain seq x y z
N MET A 1 -26.36 4.87 2.07
CA MET A 1 -26.00 6.11 2.81
C MET A 1 -24.50 6.09 3.06
N PHE A 2 -23.77 7.07 2.53
CA PHE A 2 -22.36 7.26 2.90
C PHE A 2 -22.32 7.64 4.39
N GLN A 3 -21.59 6.84 5.19
CA GLN A 3 -21.42 7.13 6.61
C GLN A 3 -20.68 8.46 6.77
N LYS A 4 -21.21 9.36 7.60
CA LYS A 4 -20.56 10.67 7.83
C LYS A 4 -19.20 10.45 8.49
N TRP A 5 -18.19 11.19 8.03
CA TRP A 5 -16.87 11.23 8.66
C TRP A 5 -17.00 11.90 10.03
N SER A 6 -16.36 11.31 11.04
CA SER A 6 -16.27 11.86 12.38
C SER A 6 -14.89 12.44 12.62
N LEU A 7 -14.76 13.32 13.61
CA LEU A 7 -13.46 13.85 14.03
C LEU A 7 -12.49 12.72 14.43
N ARG A 8 -13.01 11.68 15.09
CA ARG A 8 -12.23 10.49 15.47
C ARG A 8 -11.61 9.79 14.25
N ASP A 9 -12.35 9.72 13.15
CA ASP A 9 -11.87 9.09 11.91
C ASP A 9 -10.70 9.86 11.30
N VAL A 10 -10.80 11.18 11.29
CA VAL A 10 -9.75 12.07 10.78
C VAL A 10 -8.49 11.96 11.64
N ILE A 11 -8.64 11.93 12.97
CA ILE A 11 -7.52 11.73 13.90
C ILE A 11 -6.87 10.37 13.66
N LEU A 12 -7.66 9.30 13.50
CA LEU A 12 -7.12 7.97 13.21
C LEU A 12 -6.34 7.94 11.89
N LEU A 13 -6.84 8.58 10.83
CA LEU A 13 -6.10 8.71 9.58
C LEU A 13 -4.78 9.46 9.76
N ALA A 14 -4.76 10.55 10.52
CA ALA A 14 -3.53 11.31 10.77
C ALA A 14 -2.49 10.46 11.53
N LEU A 15 -2.92 9.66 12.50
CA LEU A 15 -2.04 8.74 13.22
C LEU A 15 -1.49 7.62 12.31
N LEU A 16 -2.34 7.05 11.46
CA LEU A 16 -1.93 6.06 10.47
C LEU A 16 -0.93 6.67 9.47
N ALA A 17 -1.18 7.89 9.01
CA ALA A 17 -0.31 8.60 8.08
C ALA A 17 1.10 8.81 8.66
N ILE A 18 1.20 9.27 9.90
CA ILE A 18 2.48 9.45 10.61
C ILE A 18 3.21 8.11 10.75
N LEU A 19 2.50 7.06 11.19
CA LEU A 19 3.07 5.74 11.39
C LEU A 19 3.58 5.12 10.08
N PHE A 20 2.72 5.07 9.06
CA PHE A 20 3.06 4.46 7.78
C PHE A 20 4.02 5.31 6.96
N GLY A 21 3.96 6.64 7.03
CA GLY A 21 4.97 7.51 6.42
C GLY A 21 6.37 7.21 6.95
N GLY A 22 6.52 6.92 8.25
CA GLY A 22 7.78 6.44 8.82
C GLY A 22 8.21 5.08 8.28
N ILE A 23 7.27 4.14 8.17
CA ILE A 23 7.52 2.81 7.56
C ILE A 23 7.96 2.96 6.09
N PHE A 24 7.39 3.90 5.34
CA PHE A 24 7.72 4.13 3.94
C PHE A 24 9.14 4.65 3.77
N VAL A 25 9.57 5.58 4.63
CA VAL A 25 10.98 6.02 4.67
C VAL A 25 11.91 4.85 5.02
N GLY A 26 11.55 4.02 6.01
CA GLY A 26 12.31 2.82 6.34
C GLY A 26 12.38 1.82 5.18
N SER A 27 11.29 1.69 4.42
CA SER A 27 11.21 0.84 3.23
C SER A 27 12.08 1.38 2.09
N SER A 28 12.15 2.70 1.94
CA SER A 28 13.07 3.39 1.03
C SER A 28 14.54 3.09 1.34
N PHE A 29 14.91 2.99 2.62
CA PHE A 29 16.26 2.57 3.01
C PHE A 29 16.54 1.09 2.68
N LEU A 30 15.59 0.20 2.99
CA LEU A 30 15.67 -1.22 2.64
C LEU A 30 15.78 -1.43 1.12
N TYR A 31 15.05 -0.63 0.34
CA TYR A 31 15.11 -0.60 -1.11
C TYR A 31 16.51 -0.27 -1.60
N ASN A 32 17.16 0.76 -1.07
CA ASN A 32 18.52 1.12 -1.50
C ASN A 32 19.53 -0.01 -1.25
N ILE A 33 19.42 -0.69 -0.11
CA ILE A 33 20.28 -1.84 0.20
C ILE A 33 20.01 -2.99 -0.79
N LEU A 34 18.75 -3.34 -0.99
CA LEU A 34 18.37 -4.46 -1.85
C LEU A 34 18.73 -4.17 -3.33
N SER A 35 18.50 -2.95 -3.79
CA SER A 35 18.91 -2.49 -5.12
C SER A 35 20.42 -2.59 -5.30
N ALA A 36 21.22 -2.17 -4.32
CA ALA A 36 22.68 -2.28 -4.39
C ALA A 36 23.16 -3.74 -4.46
N VAL A 37 22.48 -4.66 -3.78
CA VAL A 37 22.79 -6.11 -3.83
C VAL A 37 22.39 -6.74 -5.16
N LEU A 38 21.29 -6.30 -5.77
CA LEU A 38 20.77 -6.86 -7.02
C LEU A 38 21.35 -6.19 -8.28
N ALA A 39 21.94 -5.00 -8.15
CA ALA A 39 22.53 -4.26 -9.28
C ALA A 39 23.63 -5.04 -10.04
N PRO A 40 24.58 -5.75 -9.39
CA PRO A 40 25.66 -6.47 -10.10
C PRO A 40 25.16 -7.59 -11.02
N ILE A 41 23.96 -8.11 -10.76
CA ILE A 41 23.33 -9.18 -11.55
C ILE A 41 22.21 -8.67 -12.47
N GLY A 42 22.03 -7.34 -12.56
CA GLY A 42 21.02 -6.72 -13.41
C GLY A 42 19.57 -6.92 -12.96
N LEU A 43 19.35 -7.31 -11.69
CA LEU A 43 18.02 -7.57 -11.12
C LEU A 43 17.51 -6.41 -10.25
N GLU A 44 18.13 -5.23 -10.35
CA GLU A 44 17.74 -4.03 -9.60
C GLU A 44 16.22 -3.75 -9.63
N PRO A 45 15.48 -3.86 -10.76
CA PRO A 45 14.04 -3.61 -10.77
C PRO A 45 13.26 -4.50 -9.80
N PHE A 46 13.72 -5.72 -9.51
CA PHE A 46 13.06 -6.61 -8.56
C PHE A 46 13.13 -6.09 -7.12
N ALA A 47 14.11 -5.25 -6.76
CA ALA A 47 14.17 -4.66 -5.43
C ALA A 47 12.92 -3.81 -5.13
N ASN A 48 12.47 -3.04 -6.13
CA ASN A 48 11.24 -2.26 -6.02
C ASN A 48 10.03 -3.18 -5.86
N GLU A 49 9.93 -4.22 -6.70
CA GLU A 49 8.79 -5.14 -6.69
C GLU A 49 8.66 -5.96 -5.41
N ILE A 50 9.78 -6.41 -4.85
CA ILE A 50 9.80 -7.23 -3.62
C ILE A 50 9.32 -6.42 -2.43
N LEU A 51 9.70 -5.16 -2.33
CA LEU A 51 9.36 -4.28 -1.21
C LEU A 51 8.08 -3.47 -1.46
N PHE A 52 7.50 -3.54 -2.66
CA PHE A 52 6.40 -2.70 -3.10
C PHE A 52 5.24 -2.64 -2.10
N GLY A 53 4.86 -3.80 -1.57
CA GLY A 53 3.75 -3.91 -0.63
C GLY A 53 3.92 -3.10 0.66
N LEU A 54 5.14 -2.77 1.08
CA LEU A 54 5.39 -1.96 2.28
C LEU A 54 4.88 -0.52 2.11
N TRP A 55 5.04 0.06 0.91
CA TRP A 55 4.54 1.41 0.60
C TRP A 55 3.03 1.47 0.36
N CYS A 56 2.33 0.34 0.40
CA CYS A 56 0.88 0.30 0.12
C CYS A 56 0.06 -0.14 1.33
N MET A 57 0.69 -0.36 2.49
CA MET A 57 0.02 -0.92 3.67
C MET A 57 -0.99 0.04 4.31
N ALA A 58 -0.82 1.35 4.13
CA ALA A 58 -1.67 2.35 4.77
C ALA A 58 -3.11 2.28 4.25
N ALA A 59 -3.31 2.04 2.95
CA ALA A 59 -4.61 1.98 2.30
C ALA A 59 -5.55 0.88 2.87
N PRO A 60 -5.17 -0.42 2.84
CA PRO A 60 -6.01 -1.47 3.40
C PRO A 60 -6.18 -1.34 4.91
N MET A 61 -5.15 -0.88 5.64
CA MET A 61 -5.26 -0.63 7.09
C MET A 61 -6.29 0.44 7.43
N ALA A 62 -6.23 1.59 6.75
CA ALA A 62 -7.21 2.65 6.90
C ALA A 62 -8.62 2.12 6.60
N THR A 63 -8.80 1.37 5.51
CA THR A 63 -10.12 0.84 5.14
C THR A 63 -10.66 -0.17 6.12
N MET A 64 -9.81 -1.06 6.65
CA MET A 64 -10.23 -2.07 7.62
C MET A 64 -10.64 -1.47 8.98
N LEU A 65 -9.97 -0.40 9.40
CA LEU A 65 -10.26 0.30 10.66
C LEU A 65 -11.47 1.22 10.53
N LEU A 66 -11.52 2.04 9.48
CA LEU A 66 -12.53 3.08 9.31
C LEU A 66 -13.82 2.55 8.68
N ARG A 67 -13.71 1.55 7.79
CA ARG A 67 -14.82 0.94 7.05
C ARG A 67 -15.66 1.97 6.29
N LYS A 68 -14.99 2.97 5.69
CA LYS A 68 -15.62 4.08 4.97
C LYS A 68 -15.06 4.22 3.55
N PRO A 69 -15.90 4.54 2.56
CA PRO A 69 -15.42 4.88 1.22
C PRO A 69 -14.47 6.08 1.24
N GLY A 70 -13.39 5.97 0.49
CA GLY A 70 -12.31 6.94 0.38
C GLY A 70 -11.22 6.81 1.45
N SER A 71 -11.39 5.91 2.43
CA SER A 71 -10.40 5.77 3.51
C SER A 71 -9.08 5.14 3.05
N ALA A 72 -9.10 4.25 2.05
CA ALA A 72 -7.88 3.69 1.48
C ALA A 72 -7.08 4.77 0.74
N THR A 73 -7.75 5.51 -0.14
CA THR A 73 -7.09 6.53 -0.96
C THR A 73 -6.53 7.66 -0.10
N ILE A 74 -7.33 8.17 0.85
CA ILE A 74 -6.89 9.27 1.71
C ILE A 74 -5.80 8.80 2.68
N GLY A 75 -5.93 7.60 3.26
CA GLY A 75 -4.93 7.06 4.18
C GLY A 75 -3.56 6.90 3.52
N GLU A 76 -3.53 6.35 2.32
CA GLU A 76 -2.31 6.16 1.53
C GLU A 76 -1.69 7.49 1.10
N LEU A 77 -2.52 8.43 0.62
CA LEU A 77 -2.05 9.75 0.21
C LEU A 77 -1.45 10.53 1.38
N LEU A 78 -2.05 10.46 2.56
CA LEU A 78 -1.53 11.11 3.76
C LEU A 78 -0.25 10.43 4.27
N ALA A 79 -0.15 9.10 4.19
CA ALA A 79 1.08 8.38 4.51
C ALA A 79 2.23 8.75 3.55
N ALA A 80 1.94 8.83 2.25
CA ALA A 80 2.88 9.35 1.25
C ALA A 80 3.26 10.81 1.53
N LEU A 81 2.33 11.65 1.99
CA LEU A 81 2.65 13.03 2.40
C LEU A 81 3.59 13.06 3.59
N ALA A 82 3.34 12.23 4.61
CA ALA A 82 4.24 12.10 5.75
C ALA A 82 5.63 11.61 5.31
N GLU A 83 5.72 10.65 4.39
CA GLU A 83 7.00 10.21 3.81
C GLU A 83 7.75 11.37 3.14
N VAL A 84 7.06 12.18 2.33
CA VAL A 84 7.66 13.37 1.70
C VAL A 84 8.18 14.35 2.74
N LEU A 85 7.40 14.63 3.79
CA LEU A 85 7.79 15.53 4.88
C LEU A 85 8.96 14.99 5.72
N TYR A 86 9.11 13.67 5.82
CA TYR A 86 10.25 13.03 6.47
C TYR A 86 11.50 12.98 5.59
N GLY A 87 11.43 13.44 4.35
CA GLY A 87 12.57 13.46 3.42
C GLY A 87 12.59 12.27 2.47
N SER A 88 11.47 11.99 1.80
CA SER A 88 11.40 10.93 0.77
C SER A 88 12.46 11.16 -0.33
N GLN A 89 13.25 10.13 -0.60
CA GLN A 89 14.24 10.13 -1.69
C GLN A 89 13.60 10.23 -3.09
N PHE A 90 12.33 9.81 -3.22
CA PHE A 90 11.58 9.87 -4.47
C PHE A 90 10.87 11.24 -4.66
N GLY A 91 11.03 12.15 -3.69
CA GLY A 91 10.53 13.52 -3.73
C GLY A 91 9.01 13.62 -3.92
N MET A 92 8.55 14.63 -4.67
CA MET A 92 7.12 14.90 -4.83
C MET A 92 6.37 13.80 -5.59
N SER A 93 7.08 12.97 -6.36
CA SER A 93 6.50 11.86 -7.12
C SER A 93 5.87 10.79 -6.22
N THR A 94 6.28 10.74 -4.95
CA THR A 94 5.71 9.86 -3.93
C THR A 94 4.23 10.12 -3.70
N LEU A 95 3.78 11.39 -3.70
CA LEU A 95 2.34 11.68 -3.54
C LEU A 95 1.49 11.13 -4.69
N ILE A 96 1.98 11.25 -5.92
CA ILE A 96 1.28 10.72 -7.08
C ILE A 96 1.22 9.19 -6.99
N SER A 97 2.33 8.57 -6.59
CA SER A 97 2.43 7.12 -6.40
C SER A 97 1.47 6.65 -5.31
N GLY A 98 1.46 7.31 -4.15
CA GLY A 98 0.54 7.01 -3.04
C GLY A 98 -0.93 7.21 -3.40
N PHE A 99 -1.26 8.27 -4.15
CA PHE A 99 -2.62 8.46 -4.67
C PHE A 99 -3.06 7.27 -5.53
N ILE A 100 -2.22 6.84 -6.48
CA ILE A 100 -2.53 5.75 -7.41
C ILE A 100 -2.63 4.41 -6.66
N GLN A 101 -1.72 4.15 -5.73
CA GLN A 101 -1.72 2.93 -4.91
C GLN A 101 -2.97 2.86 -4.02
N GLY A 102 -3.30 3.97 -3.36
CA GLY A 102 -4.47 4.11 -2.51
C GLY A 102 -5.77 3.99 -3.29
N PHE A 103 -5.84 4.61 -4.46
CA PHE A 103 -6.99 4.50 -5.35
C PHE A 103 -7.17 3.09 -5.89
N GLY A 104 -6.08 2.41 -6.26
CA GLY A 104 -6.11 0.99 -6.63
C GLY A 104 -6.66 0.10 -5.51
N SER A 105 -6.23 0.34 -4.27
CA SER A 105 -6.74 -0.36 -3.08
C SER A 105 -8.23 -0.10 -2.89
N GLU A 106 -8.65 1.17 -3.00
CA GLU A 106 -10.03 1.61 -2.87
C GLU A 106 -10.95 0.93 -3.89
N LEU A 107 -10.51 0.80 -5.15
CA LEU A 107 -11.27 0.09 -6.19
C LEU A 107 -11.48 -1.38 -5.83
N GLY A 108 -10.49 -2.01 -5.20
CA GLY A 108 -10.62 -3.37 -4.67
C GLY A 108 -11.68 -3.50 -3.58
N PHE A 109 -11.73 -2.57 -2.63
CA PHE A 109 -12.80 -2.53 -1.62
C PHE A 109 -14.16 -2.16 -2.23
N ALA A 110 -14.18 -1.25 -3.20
CA ALA A 110 -15.38 -0.85 -3.92
C ALA A 110 -15.99 -2.01 -4.73
N ALA A 111 -15.18 -2.96 -5.22
CA ALA A 111 -15.67 -4.17 -5.87
C ALA A 111 -16.55 -5.03 -4.93
N THR A 112 -16.27 -5.01 -3.62
CA THR A 112 -17.12 -5.62 -2.59
C THR A 112 -18.23 -4.70 -2.07
N ARG A 113 -18.37 -3.51 -2.67
CA ARG A 113 -19.29 -2.44 -2.28
C ARG A 113 -19.17 -2.02 -0.81
N TYR A 114 -17.97 -2.12 -0.22
CA TYR A 114 -17.74 -1.82 1.21
C TYR A 114 -18.59 -2.66 2.17
N LYS A 115 -19.06 -3.83 1.72
CA LYS A 115 -19.89 -4.74 2.52
C LYS A 115 -19.07 -5.81 3.24
N ARG A 116 -17.80 -5.99 2.84
CA ARG A 116 -16.90 -7.01 3.40
C ARG A 116 -15.58 -6.37 3.83
N TYR A 117 -15.04 -6.89 4.92
CA TYR A 117 -13.76 -6.48 5.53
C TYR A 117 -13.01 -7.73 5.99
N ASP A 118 -12.90 -8.69 5.09
CA ASP A 118 -12.30 -10.00 5.28
C ASP A 118 -11.18 -10.24 4.25
N TRP A 119 -10.72 -11.49 4.17
CA TRP A 119 -9.71 -11.91 3.21
C TRP A 119 -10.06 -11.57 1.76
N LEU A 120 -11.34 -11.61 1.39
CA LEU A 120 -11.77 -11.38 0.02
C LEU A 120 -11.61 -9.90 -0.35
N SER A 121 -12.06 -8.99 0.52
CA SER A 121 -11.86 -7.55 0.29
C SER A 121 -10.38 -7.14 0.26
N LEU A 122 -9.56 -7.74 1.13
CA LEU A 122 -8.12 -7.50 1.14
C LEU A 122 -7.42 -8.02 -0.11
N THR A 123 -7.84 -9.18 -0.61
CA THR A 123 -7.31 -9.75 -1.86
C THR A 123 -7.64 -8.85 -3.05
N TYR A 124 -8.88 -8.36 -3.14
CA TYR A 124 -9.26 -7.42 -4.20
C TYR A 124 -8.54 -6.07 -4.09
N SER A 125 -8.33 -5.58 -2.87
CA SER A 125 -7.47 -4.41 -2.63
C SER A 125 -6.05 -4.64 -3.16
N ALA A 126 -5.42 -5.78 -2.83
CA ALA A 126 -4.10 -6.12 -3.33
C ALA A 126 -4.04 -6.22 -4.87
N ILE A 127 -5.03 -6.83 -5.50
CA ILE A 127 -5.14 -6.90 -6.97
C ILE A 127 -5.28 -5.48 -7.56
N GLY A 128 -6.18 -4.66 -7.02
CA GLY A 128 -6.42 -3.30 -7.50
C GLY A 128 -5.20 -2.40 -7.37
N THR A 129 -4.53 -2.42 -6.22
CA THR A 129 -3.26 -1.72 -6.00
C THR A 129 -2.20 -2.18 -6.99
N THR A 130 -2.02 -3.50 -7.14
CA THR A 130 -1.00 -4.06 -8.04
C THR A 130 -1.22 -3.62 -9.48
N LEU A 131 -2.43 -3.79 -10.02
CA LEU A 131 -2.71 -3.47 -11.42
C LEU A 131 -2.53 -1.97 -11.71
N LEU A 132 -3.03 -1.12 -10.81
CA LEU A 132 -3.03 0.32 -11.04
C LEU A 132 -1.64 0.92 -10.85
N SER A 133 -0.93 0.52 -9.78
CA SER A 133 0.43 0.98 -9.53
C SER A 133 1.41 0.46 -10.57
N PHE A 134 1.27 -0.80 -11.00
CA PHE A 134 2.13 -1.37 -12.05
C PHE A 134 1.91 -0.69 -13.39
N THR A 135 0.65 -0.38 -13.74
CA THR A 135 0.36 0.38 -14.96
C THR A 135 1.02 1.76 -14.92
N TYR A 136 0.93 2.46 -13.79
CA TYR A 136 1.58 3.76 -13.65
C TYR A 136 3.11 3.68 -13.75
N GLU A 137 3.73 2.72 -13.06
CA GLU A 137 5.18 2.57 -13.05
C GLU A 137 5.75 2.02 -14.35
N TYR A 138 4.96 1.24 -15.08
CA TYR A 138 5.30 0.80 -16.42
C TYR A 138 5.65 1.99 -17.34
N PHE A 139 4.91 3.10 -17.21
CA PHE A 139 5.20 4.34 -17.94
C PHE A 139 6.24 5.23 -17.23
N LYS A 140 6.15 5.38 -15.91
CA LYS A 140 7.03 6.28 -15.12
C LYS A 140 8.50 5.84 -15.15
N ILE A 141 8.76 4.56 -14.94
CA ILE A 141 10.12 3.99 -14.78
C ILE A 141 10.59 3.36 -16.10
N GLY A 142 9.69 3.20 -17.08
CA GLY A 142 10.03 2.77 -18.43
C GLY A 142 10.13 1.26 -18.59
N TYR A 143 9.30 0.48 -17.87
CA TYR A 143 9.32 -0.99 -17.99
C TYR A 143 8.98 -1.49 -19.40
N TYR A 144 8.41 -0.66 -20.26
CA TYR A 144 8.21 -0.95 -21.68
C TYR A 144 9.51 -1.25 -22.45
N ALA A 145 10.67 -0.84 -21.93
CA ALA A 145 11.96 -1.13 -22.54
C ALA A 145 12.45 -2.57 -22.27
N PHE A 146 11.87 -3.27 -21.28
CA PHE A 146 12.24 -4.64 -20.95
C PHE A 146 11.49 -5.66 -21.81
N LYS A 147 12.04 -6.88 -21.89
CA LYS A 147 11.38 -8.01 -22.56
C LYS A 147 10.04 -8.32 -21.86
N PRO A 148 8.98 -8.70 -22.60
CA PRO A 148 7.66 -8.97 -22.01
C PRO A 148 7.68 -10.01 -20.88
N GLY A 149 8.50 -11.06 -20.99
CA GLY A 149 8.65 -12.07 -19.94
C GLY A 149 9.25 -11.52 -18.63
N PHE A 150 10.15 -10.54 -18.73
CA PHE A 150 10.73 -9.87 -17.56
C PHE A 150 9.70 -8.96 -16.89
N VAL A 151 8.97 -8.17 -17.68
CA VAL A 151 7.86 -7.33 -17.18
C VAL A 151 6.80 -8.18 -16.48
N LEU A 152 6.44 -9.33 -17.05
CA LEU A 152 5.49 -10.26 -16.42
C LEU A 152 6.04 -10.80 -15.08
N ALA A 153 7.33 -11.10 -15.00
CA ALA A 153 7.95 -11.52 -13.74
C ALA A 153 7.90 -10.41 -12.67
N LEU A 154 8.16 -9.15 -13.05
CA LEU A 154 8.03 -8.00 -12.14
C LEU A 154 6.60 -7.87 -11.62
N LEU A 155 5.60 -7.97 -12.50
CA LEU A 155 4.19 -7.91 -12.12
C LEU A 155 3.82 -9.01 -11.12
N ILE A 156 4.29 -10.24 -11.35
CA ILE A 156 4.03 -11.38 -10.46
C ILE A 156 4.68 -11.14 -9.09
N VAL A 157 5.93 -10.68 -9.07
CA VAL A 157 6.64 -10.38 -7.80
C VAL A 157 5.95 -9.25 -7.04
N ARG A 158 5.52 -8.18 -7.73
CA ARG A 158 4.71 -7.12 -7.12
C ARG A 158 3.46 -7.66 -6.48
N PHE A 159 2.73 -8.49 -7.21
CA PHE A 159 1.48 -9.06 -6.72
C PHE A 159 1.72 -9.83 -5.42
N PHE A 160 2.76 -10.68 -5.37
CA PHE A 160 3.09 -11.42 -4.15
C PHE A 160 3.53 -10.50 -3.00
N SER A 161 4.33 -9.47 -3.28
CA SER A 161 4.72 -8.48 -2.28
C SER A 161 3.50 -7.75 -1.70
N VAL A 162 2.68 -7.16 -2.57
CA VAL A 162 1.46 -6.45 -2.17
C VAL A 162 0.52 -7.40 -1.45
N PHE A 163 0.27 -8.61 -1.94
CA PHE A 163 -0.59 -9.57 -1.27
C PHE A 163 -0.07 -9.92 0.14
N PHE A 164 1.23 -10.16 0.29
CA PHE A 164 1.83 -10.46 1.58
C PHE A 164 1.69 -9.30 2.57
N PHE A 165 2.13 -8.09 2.19
CA PHE A 165 2.13 -6.94 3.11
C PHE A 165 0.73 -6.34 3.30
N CYS A 166 -0.04 -6.17 2.23
CA CYS A 166 -1.33 -5.47 2.25
C CYS A 166 -2.52 -6.38 2.59
N ALA A 167 -2.45 -7.69 2.34
CA ALA A 167 -3.51 -8.61 2.72
C ALA A 167 -3.13 -9.45 3.93
N VAL A 168 -2.03 -10.21 3.88
CA VAL A 168 -1.67 -11.15 4.97
C VAL A 168 -1.30 -10.41 6.25
N LEU A 169 -0.33 -9.50 6.18
CA LEU A 169 0.17 -8.80 7.37
C LEU A 169 -0.89 -7.87 7.98
N VAL A 170 -1.63 -7.13 7.14
CA VAL A 170 -2.79 -6.34 7.58
C VAL A 170 -3.83 -7.21 8.27
N LYS A 171 -4.16 -8.39 7.72
CA LYS A 171 -5.12 -9.28 8.36
C LYS A 171 -4.63 -9.77 9.72
N ILE A 172 -3.34 -10.08 9.85
CA ILE A 172 -2.73 -10.47 11.13
C ILE A 172 -2.85 -9.33 12.14
N ILE A 173 -2.50 -8.10 11.76
CA ILE A 173 -2.61 -6.91 12.62
C ILE A 173 -4.06 -6.71 13.07
N MET A 174 -5.02 -6.81 12.16
CA MET A 174 -6.44 -6.64 12.48
C MET A 174 -6.97 -7.75 13.40
N ASN A 175 -6.55 -8.99 13.21
CA ASN A 175 -6.93 -10.07 14.12
C ASN A 175 -6.34 -9.87 15.53
N LEU A 176 -5.13 -9.31 15.65
CA LEU A 176 -4.54 -8.95 16.94
C LEU A 176 -5.29 -7.78 17.59
N TYR A 177 -5.64 -6.75 16.81
CA TYR A 177 -6.44 -5.64 17.25
C TYR A 177 -7.79 -6.09 17.82
N ASP A 178 -8.49 -6.98 17.11
CA ASP A 178 -9.79 -7.52 17.55
C ASP A 178 -9.65 -8.33 18.85
N LYS A 179 -8.59 -9.13 18.98
CA LYS A 179 -8.30 -9.87 20.23
C LYS A 179 -8.04 -8.97 21.42
N ILE A 180 -7.27 -7.89 21.23
CA ILE A 180 -6.96 -6.92 22.29
C ILE A 180 -8.22 -6.20 22.75
N ASN A 181 -9.10 -5.79 21.84
CA ASN A 181 -10.37 -5.16 22.20
C ASN A 181 -11.28 -6.10 22.99
N GLN A 182 -11.39 -7.36 22.56
CA GLN A 182 -12.15 -8.39 23.28
C GLN A 182 -11.59 -8.60 24.70
N ALA A 183 -10.27 -8.67 24.86
CA ALA A 183 -9.63 -8.81 26.17
C ALA A 183 -9.81 -7.57 27.06
N ALA A 184 -9.89 -6.38 26.47
CA ALA A 184 -10.16 -5.13 27.16
C ALA A 184 -11.65 -4.91 27.51
N GLY A 185 -12.52 -5.87 27.19
CA GLY A 185 -13.97 -5.79 27.46
C GLY A 185 -14.70 -4.72 26.66
N LYS A 186 -14.17 -4.34 25.48
CA LYS A 186 -14.77 -3.36 24.57
C LYS A 186 -15.26 -3.99 23.27
#